data_AF-A0AAN6IYM6-F1
#
_entry.id   AF-A0AAN6IYM6-F1
#
_cell.length_a   1.000
_cell.length_b   1.000
_cell.length_c   1.000
_cell.angle_alpha   90.00
_cell.angle_beta   90.00
_cell.angle_gamma   90.00
#
_symmetry.space_group_name_H-M   'P 1'
#
loop_
_entity.id
_entity.type
_entity.pdbx_description
1 polymer ?
#
loop_
_entity_poly.entity_id
_entity_poly.type
_entity_poly.pdbx_seq_one_letter_code
_entity_poly.pdbx_strand_id
1 'polypeptide(L)'
;MDGDPAVEPEVDSFSLILPLPYRVAIIIVFGIWAWGLNLHYLHLIKIDVPALIRYPARQSHHHALHHHSTYRLATILTIPLIGSLLLFWAVTRGSKQAALSWQILPQSYLLFLALCFILPFKRMSSSGRQHFLRSLKRVSLGGLAEVQDGKFGDILLADVLTSYSKVLGDLFVSTCMLFSRKTSSTAKPDRGCGGAYLVPFIISIPSMIRLRQCLIEYSRVRRNRSAATGWGGQHLANALKYASAFPVIILSALQRSYDPSKYHMSEAGLFRLWLFFVFVNSFYSFYWDVAKDWDLSLFSSSKARNDPEYPYGLRRHRYFHAKEIYYAAIVIDLLLRCTWSIKLSPHLDHFNDLEGGIFLMELLEVTRRWMWIFLRVETEWVRNNLGPAPDDILLGEFAGKIDDD
;
A
#
# COMPACT_ATOMS: atom_id res chain seq x y z
N MET A 1 1.26 12.05 48.91
CA MET A 1 1.28 10.74 48.23
C MET A 1 0.26 10.90 47.12
N ASP A 2 0.68 11.52 46.02
CA ASP A 2 -0.26 11.91 44.97
C ASP A 2 -0.07 10.90 43.83
N GLY A 3 -0.55 9.70 44.11
CA GLY A 3 -0.73 8.68 43.09
C GLY A 3 -1.93 9.10 42.26
N ASP A 4 -1.66 9.79 41.16
CA ASP A 4 -2.61 9.96 40.07
C ASP A 4 -3.25 8.58 39.80
N PRO A 5 -4.58 8.42 39.92
CA PRO A 5 -5.20 7.13 39.73
C PRO A 5 -4.81 6.66 38.33
N ALA A 6 -4.04 5.57 38.26
CA ALA A 6 -3.66 4.98 37.00
C ALA A 6 -4.96 4.67 36.25
N VAL A 7 -5.26 5.47 35.23
CA VAL A 7 -6.39 5.24 34.34
C VAL A 7 -6.20 3.83 33.82
N GLU A 8 -7.07 2.92 34.23
CA GLU A 8 -6.97 1.53 33.80
C GLU A 8 -6.95 1.52 32.28
N PRO A 9 -5.99 0.80 31.65
CA PRO A 9 -5.93 0.76 30.20
C PRO A 9 -7.22 0.17 29.66
N GLU A 10 -8.07 1.03 29.08
CA GLU A 10 -9.32 0.63 28.49
C GLU A 10 -9.05 -0.37 27.35
N VAL A 11 -9.67 -1.54 27.44
CA VAL A 11 -9.72 -2.51 26.35
C VAL A 11 -11.09 -2.36 25.69
N ASP A 12 -11.11 -1.83 24.47
CA ASP A 12 -12.33 -1.80 23.65
C ASP A 12 -12.73 -3.22 23.22
N SER A 13 -14.01 -3.40 22.91
CA SER A 13 -14.59 -4.71 22.56
C SER A 13 -13.88 -5.38 21.38
N PHE A 14 -13.39 -4.59 20.42
CA PHE A 14 -12.70 -5.12 19.25
C PHE A 14 -11.26 -5.51 19.58
N SER A 15 -10.53 -4.73 20.40
CA SER A 15 -9.19 -5.08 20.89
C SER A 15 -9.18 -6.29 21.81
N LEU A 16 -10.28 -6.56 22.52
CA LEU A 16 -10.45 -7.76 23.32
C LEU A 16 -10.44 -9.04 22.46
N ILE A 17 -11.05 -8.99 21.27
CA ILE A 17 -11.14 -10.13 20.35
C ILE A 17 -9.94 -10.16 19.42
N LEU A 18 -9.59 -9.03 18.83
CA LEU A 18 -8.53 -8.91 17.85
C LEU A 18 -7.61 -7.72 18.20
N PRO A 19 -6.62 -7.92 19.08
CA PRO A 19 -5.61 -6.92 19.41
C PRO A 19 -4.87 -6.36 18.18
N LEU A 20 -4.39 -5.12 18.30
CA LEU A 20 -3.66 -4.41 17.22
C LEU A 20 -2.54 -5.24 16.56
N PRO A 21 -1.68 -5.98 17.28
CA PRO A 21 -0.62 -6.74 16.64
C PRO A 21 -1.16 -7.81 15.69
N TYR A 22 -2.29 -8.46 16.01
CA TYR A 22 -2.93 -9.42 15.13
C TYR A 22 -3.59 -8.77 13.92
N ARG A 23 -4.16 -7.57 14.07
CA ARG A 23 -4.71 -6.79 12.94
C ARG A 23 -3.62 -6.53 11.90
N VAL A 24 -2.48 -6.02 12.35
CA VAL A 24 -1.30 -5.76 11.49
C VAL A 24 -0.82 -7.04 10.82
N ALA A 25 -0.67 -8.13 11.59
CA ALA A 25 -0.28 -9.43 11.08
C ALA A 25 -1.20 -9.95 9.98
N ILE A 26 -2.53 -9.90 10.20
CA ILE A 26 -3.54 -10.36 9.25
C ILE A 26 -3.42 -9.58 7.93
N ILE A 27 -3.29 -8.25 7.98
CA ILE A 27 -3.20 -7.42 6.77
C ILE A 27 -1.90 -7.70 5.99
N ILE A 28 -0.78 -7.93 6.68
CA ILE A 28 0.48 -8.31 6.03
C ILE A 28 0.35 -9.67 5.36
N VAL A 29 -0.16 -10.69 6.06
CA VAL A 29 -0.32 -12.04 5.50
C VAL A 29 -1.33 -12.06 4.35
N PHE A 30 -2.41 -11.30 4.47
CA PHE A 30 -3.39 -11.09 3.40
C PHE A 30 -2.72 -10.51 2.15
N GLY A 31 -1.86 -9.51 2.29
CA GLY A 31 -1.08 -8.96 1.17
C GLY A 31 -0.25 -9.99 0.41
N ILE A 32 0.31 -10.99 1.12
CA ILE A 32 1.09 -12.06 0.51
C ILE A 32 0.18 -13.02 -0.27
N TRP A 33 -1.00 -13.37 0.27
CA TRP A 33 -2.01 -14.13 -0.46
C TRP A 33 -2.50 -13.39 -1.71
N ALA A 34 -2.83 -12.11 -1.55
CA ALA A 34 -3.22 -11.19 -2.61
C ALA A 34 -2.18 -11.12 -3.73
N TRP A 35 -0.89 -11.02 -3.40
CA TRP A 35 0.19 -11.08 -4.38
C TRP A 35 0.28 -12.44 -5.08
N GLY A 36 0.11 -13.54 -4.34
CA GLY A 36 0.04 -14.88 -4.91
C GLY A 36 -1.08 -15.03 -5.94
N LEU A 37 -2.27 -14.48 -5.65
CA LEU A 37 -3.42 -14.44 -6.58
C LEU A 37 -3.14 -13.59 -7.81
N ASN A 38 -2.49 -12.44 -7.68
CA ASN A 38 -2.04 -11.65 -8.83
C ASN A 38 -1.16 -12.49 -9.77
N LEU A 39 -0.10 -13.09 -9.22
CA LEU A 39 0.82 -13.93 -9.99
C LEU A 39 0.13 -15.14 -10.63
N HIS A 40 -0.83 -15.75 -9.94
CA HIS A 40 -1.52 -16.93 -10.44
C HIS A 40 -2.43 -16.57 -11.61
N TYR A 41 -3.34 -15.61 -11.42
CA TYR A 41 -4.31 -15.25 -12.45
C TYR A 41 -3.64 -14.63 -13.68
N LEU A 42 -2.66 -13.74 -13.49
CA LEU A 42 -1.91 -13.13 -14.60
C LEU A 42 -1.13 -14.19 -15.40
N HIS A 43 -0.61 -15.23 -14.74
CA HIS A 43 0.00 -16.37 -15.43
C HIS A 43 -1.01 -17.17 -16.28
N LEU A 44 -2.25 -17.37 -15.79
CA LEU A 44 -3.29 -18.08 -16.54
C LEU A 44 -3.64 -17.36 -17.85
N ILE A 45 -3.67 -16.03 -17.84
CA ILE A 45 -3.92 -15.20 -19.04
C ILE A 45 -2.64 -14.83 -19.80
N LYS A 46 -1.53 -15.52 -19.54
CA LYS A 46 -0.25 -15.42 -20.27
C LYS A 46 0.47 -14.06 -20.15
N ILE A 47 0.29 -13.36 -19.04
CA ILE A 47 1.09 -12.18 -18.67
C ILE A 47 2.27 -12.62 -17.79
N ASP A 48 3.50 -12.42 -18.27
CA ASP A 48 4.73 -12.78 -17.55
C ASP A 48 5.15 -11.65 -16.58
N VAL A 49 4.55 -11.65 -15.39
CA VAL A 49 4.86 -10.70 -14.31
C VAL A 49 6.33 -10.77 -13.88
N PRO A 50 6.95 -11.96 -13.64
CA PRO A 50 8.38 -12.06 -13.36
C PRO A 50 9.25 -11.32 -14.37
N ALA A 51 8.99 -11.45 -15.67
CA ALA A 51 9.73 -10.73 -16.71
C ALA A 51 9.57 -9.20 -16.58
N LEU A 52 8.34 -8.72 -16.37
CA LEU A 52 8.06 -7.28 -16.21
C LEU A 52 8.79 -6.64 -15.02
N ILE A 53 8.90 -7.36 -13.91
CA ILE A 53 9.59 -6.86 -12.70
C ILE A 53 11.08 -7.24 -12.66
N ARG A 54 11.62 -7.81 -13.75
CA ARG A 54 13.00 -8.31 -13.86
C ARG A 54 13.37 -9.28 -12.73
N TYR A 55 12.42 -10.14 -12.35
CA TYR A 55 12.66 -11.23 -11.42
C TYR A 55 13.36 -12.39 -12.16
N PRO A 56 14.35 -13.06 -11.55
CA PRO A 56 15.12 -14.12 -12.21
C PRO A 56 14.21 -15.22 -12.79
N ALA A 57 14.42 -15.53 -14.07
CA ALA A 57 13.73 -16.62 -14.75
C ALA A 57 14.08 -17.97 -14.10
N ARG A 58 13.09 -18.87 -14.02
CA ARG A 58 13.31 -20.23 -13.55
C ARG A 58 13.82 -21.06 -14.72
N GLN A 59 15.07 -21.51 -14.64
CA GLN A 59 15.80 -22.16 -15.74
C GLN A 59 15.31 -23.58 -16.08
N SER A 60 14.48 -24.20 -15.23
CA SER A 60 13.97 -25.56 -15.45
C SER A 60 12.48 -25.67 -15.11
N HIS A 61 11.76 -26.42 -15.94
CA HIS A 61 10.34 -26.76 -15.75
C HIS A 61 10.04 -27.52 -14.45
N HIS A 62 11.07 -28.08 -13.80
CA HIS A 62 10.92 -28.75 -12.51
C HIS A 62 10.88 -27.78 -11.32
N HIS A 63 11.24 -26.50 -11.53
CA HIS A 63 11.03 -25.50 -10.49
C HIS A 63 9.52 -25.26 -10.37
N ALA A 64 9.03 -25.12 -9.13
CA ALA A 64 7.64 -24.71 -8.88
C ALA A 64 7.29 -23.44 -9.68
N LEU A 65 6.02 -23.06 -9.79
CA LEU A 65 5.67 -21.75 -10.35
C LEU A 65 5.82 -20.65 -9.29
N HIS A 66 5.95 -19.38 -9.73
CA HIS A 66 6.17 -18.26 -8.80
C HIS A 66 5.01 -18.11 -7.80
N HIS A 67 3.76 -18.21 -8.26
CA HIS A 67 2.59 -18.16 -7.39
C HIS A 67 2.55 -19.32 -6.38
N HIS A 68 2.95 -20.54 -6.75
CA HIS A 68 3.05 -21.67 -5.80
C HIS A 68 4.05 -21.39 -4.69
N SER A 69 5.20 -20.79 -5.01
CA SER A 69 6.18 -20.37 -4.00
C SER A 69 5.61 -19.32 -3.05
N THR A 70 4.82 -18.38 -3.58
CA THR A 70 4.15 -17.35 -2.79
C THR A 70 3.05 -17.95 -1.89
N TYR A 71 2.21 -18.85 -2.41
CA TYR A 71 1.19 -19.54 -1.60
C TYR A 71 1.80 -20.41 -0.51
N ARG A 72 2.94 -21.06 -0.76
CA ARG A 72 3.67 -21.79 0.28
C ARG A 72 4.13 -20.85 1.40
N LEU A 73 4.68 -19.69 1.07
CA LEU A 73 5.06 -18.69 2.07
C LEU A 73 3.83 -18.20 2.84
N ALA A 74 2.75 -17.86 2.13
CA ALA A 74 1.49 -17.40 2.73
C ALA A 74 0.93 -18.44 3.70
N THR A 75 0.96 -19.73 3.34
CA THR A 75 0.51 -20.85 4.18
C THR A 75 1.38 -21.00 5.43
N ILE A 76 2.72 -20.94 5.29
CA ILE A 76 3.67 -21.00 6.42
C ILE A 76 3.43 -19.86 7.42
N LEU A 77 2.99 -18.69 6.95
CA LEU A 77 2.67 -17.56 7.82
C LEU A 77 1.25 -17.64 8.40
N THR A 78 0.29 -18.18 7.65
CA THR A 78 -1.12 -18.26 8.05
C THR A 78 -1.36 -19.31 9.13
N ILE A 79 -0.74 -20.49 9.03
CA ILE A 79 -0.96 -21.58 10.01
C ILE A 79 -0.57 -21.14 11.44
N PRO A 80 0.62 -20.57 11.69
CA PRO A 80 0.98 -20.08 13.02
C PRO A 80 0.15 -18.86 13.45
N LEU A 81 -0.34 -18.04 12.50
CA LEU A 81 -1.22 -16.91 12.82
C LEU A 81 -2.53 -17.38 13.42
N ILE A 82 -3.20 -18.31 12.73
CA ILE A 82 -4.44 -18.91 13.20
C ILE A 82 -4.21 -19.63 14.53
N GLY A 83 -3.13 -20.42 14.65
CA GLY A 83 -2.77 -21.08 15.89
C GLY A 83 -2.56 -20.11 17.06
N SER A 84 -1.83 -19.02 16.83
CA SER A 84 -1.57 -17.97 17.83
C SER A 84 -2.85 -17.25 18.24
N LEU A 85 -3.73 -16.91 17.27
CA LEU A 85 -5.01 -16.25 17.53
C LEU A 85 -5.97 -17.14 18.32
N LEU A 86 -6.10 -18.42 17.93
CA LEU A 86 -6.91 -19.39 18.67
C LEU A 86 -6.39 -19.61 20.09
N LEU A 87 -5.07 -19.69 20.26
CA LEU A 87 -4.45 -19.78 21.58
C LEU A 87 -4.74 -18.53 22.42
N PHE A 88 -4.70 -17.34 21.81
CA PHE A 88 -5.04 -16.10 22.50
C PHE A 88 -6.48 -16.10 22.99
N TRP A 89 -7.44 -16.54 22.18
CA TRP A 89 -8.84 -16.66 22.60
C TRP A 89 -9.03 -17.70 23.71
N ALA A 90 -8.36 -18.85 23.59
CA ALA A 90 -8.45 -19.93 24.58
C ALA A 90 -7.89 -19.53 25.95
N VAL A 91 -6.78 -18.77 25.97
CA VAL A 91 -6.12 -18.31 27.20
C VAL A 91 -6.86 -17.14 27.83
N THR A 92 -7.30 -16.17 27.02
CA THR A 92 -7.95 -14.95 27.54
C THR A 92 -9.40 -15.17 27.92
N ARG A 93 -10.12 -16.06 27.21
CA ARG A 93 -11.56 -16.34 27.40
C ARG A 93 -12.44 -15.07 27.46
N GLY A 94 -12.02 -14.01 26.76
CA GLY A 94 -12.70 -12.71 26.80
C GLY A 94 -12.50 -11.89 28.08
N SER A 95 -11.60 -12.28 28.99
CA SER A 95 -11.25 -11.45 30.15
C SER A 95 -10.33 -10.30 29.75
N LYS A 96 -10.71 -9.06 30.09
CA LYS A 96 -9.91 -7.85 29.86
C LYS A 96 -8.52 -7.96 30.52
N GLN A 97 -8.48 -8.40 31.78
CA GLN A 97 -7.24 -8.54 32.54
C GLN A 97 -6.30 -9.56 31.88
N ALA A 98 -6.83 -10.70 31.45
CA ALA A 98 -6.04 -11.71 30.76
C ALA A 98 -5.54 -11.21 29.39
N ALA A 99 -6.38 -10.50 28.63
CA ALA A 99 -5.96 -9.93 27.35
C ALA A 99 -4.79 -8.95 27.52
N LEU A 100 -4.83 -8.12 28.56
CA LEU A 100 -3.75 -7.18 28.90
C LEU A 100 -2.46 -7.91 29.34
N SER A 101 -2.57 -8.97 30.13
CA SER A 101 -1.40 -9.72 30.64
C SER A 101 -0.72 -10.57 29.56
N TRP A 102 -1.48 -11.06 28.58
CA TRP A 102 -0.98 -11.98 27.54
C TRP A 102 -0.52 -11.27 26.26
N GLN A 103 -0.10 -10.01 26.33
CA GLN A 103 0.37 -9.25 25.17
C GLN A 103 1.57 -9.85 24.43
N ILE A 104 2.39 -10.66 25.12
CA ILE A 104 3.54 -11.34 24.51
C ILE A 104 3.11 -12.31 23.40
N LEU A 105 1.92 -12.92 23.50
CA LEU A 105 1.44 -13.88 22.51
C LEU A 105 1.25 -13.24 21.11
N PRO A 106 0.41 -12.20 20.94
CA PRO A 106 0.31 -11.49 19.65
C PRO A 106 1.64 -10.92 19.15
N GLN A 107 2.49 -10.43 20.06
CA GLN A 107 3.78 -9.85 19.70
C GLN A 107 4.80 -10.89 19.25
N SER A 108 4.77 -12.09 19.84
CA SER A 108 5.62 -13.21 19.43
C SER A 108 5.32 -13.63 17.99
N TYR A 109 4.06 -13.53 17.54
CA TYR A 109 3.71 -13.76 16.15
C TYR A 109 4.28 -12.67 15.23
N LEU A 110 4.19 -11.38 15.59
CA LEU A 110 4.81 -10.31 14.81
C LEU A 110 6.33 -10.48 14.72
N LEU A 111 6.98 -10.89 15.81
CA LEU A 111 8.40 -11.24 15.81
C LEU A 111 8.68 -12.42 14.87
N PHE A 112 7.89 -13.50 14.95
CA PHE A 112 7.99 -14.64 14.04
C PHE A 112 7.86 -14.22 12.58
N LEU A 113 6.89 -13.35 12.26
CA LEU A 113 6.69 -12.81 10.91
C LEU A 113 7.94 -12.04 10.46
N ALA A 114 8.47 -11.13 11.27
CA ALA A 114 9.68 -10.37 10.95
C ALA A 114 10.90 -11.29 10.71
N LEU A 115 11.10 -12.27 11.59
CA LEU A 115 12.17 -13.27 11.47
C LEU A 115 12.01 -14.11 10.19
N CYS A 116 10.79 -14.45 9.80
CA CYS A 116 10.51 -15.16 8.55
C CYS A 116 10.88 -14.35 7.30
N PHE A 117 10.93 -13.02 7.35
CA PHE A 117 11.40 -12.19 6.24
C PHE A 117 12.91 -12.00 6.26
N ILE A 118 13.51 -11.77 7.45
CA ILE A 118 14.93 -11.42 7.60
C ILE A 118 15.84 -12.65 7.53
N LEU A 119 15.45 -13.76 8.16
CA LEU A 119 16.32 -14.93 8.29
C LEU A 119 16.31 -15.78 7.00
N PRO A 120 17.49 -16.28 6.55
CA PRO A 120 17.66 -16.96 5.26
C PRO A 120 17.19 -18.42 5.29
N PHE A 121 15.97 -18.70 5.74
CA PHE A 121 15.41 -20.06 5.78
C PHE A 121 15.23 -20.65 4.38
N LYS A 122 16.04 -21.63 3.98
CA LYS A 122 16.01 -22.22 2.62
C LYS A 122 14.63 -22.76 2.21
N ARG A 123 13.81 -23.22 3.16
CA ARG A 123 12.46 -23.76 2.92
C ARG A 123 11.38 -22.70 2.59
N MET A 124 11.70 -21.41 2.71
CA MET A 124 10.74 -20.30 2.60
C MET A 124 11.04 -19.37 1.41
N SER A 125 11.21 -19.87 0.18
CA SER A 125 11.46 -19.02 -1.01
C SER A 125 12.57 -17.98 -0.78
N SER A 126 13.79 -18.43 -0.45
CA SER A 126 14.92 -17.56 -0.09
C SER A 126 15.23 -16.51 -1.17
N SER A 127 15.22 -16.89 -2.45
CA SER A 127 15.44 -15.96 -3.57
C SER A 127 14.38 -14.87 -3.65
N GLY A 128 13.09 -15.23 -3.49
CA GLY A 128 11.98 -14.26 -3.47
C GLY A 128 12.09 -13.23 -2.36
N ARG A 129 12.35 -13.69 -1.12
CA ARG A 129 12.51 -12.78 0.03
C ARG A 129 13.73 -11.88 -0.10
N GLN A 130 14.87 -12.41 -0.55
CA GLN A 130 16.07 -11.60 -0.77
C GLN A 130 15.85 -10.53 -1.85
N HIS A 131 15.18 -10.88 -2.95
CA HIS A 131 14.83 -9.92 -3.98
C HIS A 131 13.88 -8.84 -3.41
N PHE A 132 12.84 -9.24 -2.70
CA PHE A 132 11.93 -8.30 -2.02
C PHE A 132 12.66 -7.35 -1.06
N LEU A 133 13.54 -7.87 -0.19
CA LEU A 133 14.30 -7.05 0.75
C LEU A 133 15.28 -6.11 0.05
N ARG A 134 15.92 -6.54 -1.04
CA ARG A 134 16.80 -5.68 -1.84
C ARG A 134 16.01 -4.56 -2.49
N SER A 135 14.86 -4.86 -3.11
CA SER A 135 13.97 -3.86 -3.70
C SER A 135 13.43 -2.90 -2.64
N LEU A 136 13.02 -3.41 -1.46
CA LEU A 136 12.57 -2.58 -0.35
C LEU A 136 13.66 -1.65 0.16
N LYS A 137 14.89 -2.15 0.33
CA LYS A 137 16.05 -1.34 0.72
C LYS A 137 16.33 -0.24 -0.31
N ARG A 138 16.34 -0.60 -1.60
CA ARG A 138 16.60 0.30 -2.73
C ARG A 138 15.54 1.41 -2.84
N VAL A 139 14.27 1.02 -2.75
CA VAL A 139 13.12 1.94 -2.77
C VAL A 139 13.13 2.86 -1.56
N SER A 140 13.46 2.37 -0.36
CA SER A 140 13.45 3.18 0.87
C SER A 140 14.62 4.16 0.96
N LEU A 141 15.87 3.69 0.81
CA LEU A 141 17.08 4.48 1.05
C LEU A 141 17.54 5.31 -0.16
N GLY A 142 17.04 5.01 -1.37
CA GLY A 142 17.49 5.63 -2.60
C GLY A 142 18.45 4.73 -3.38
N GLY A 143 18.43 4.89 -4.70
CA GLY A 143 19.11 4.01 -5.66
C GLY A 143 18.15 3.41 -6.69
N LEU A 144 17.18 4.20 -7.18
CA LEU A 144 16.17 3.72 -8.14
C LEU A 144 16.82 3.01 -9.31
N ALA A 145 16.37 1.78 -9.55
CA ALA A 145 16.71 1.04 -10.75
C ALA A 145 16.52 1.95 -11.97
N GLU A 146 17.46 1.89 -12.92
CA GLU A 146 17.21 2.45 -14.23
C GLU A 146 16.07 1.68 -14.91
N VAL A 147 15.57 2.22 -16.02
CA VAL A 147 14.48 1.58 -16.79
C VAL A 147 14.83 0.12 -17.10
N GLN A 148 16.10 -0.16 -17.45
CA GLN A 148 16.57 -1.52 -17.73
C GLN A 148 16.65 -2.46 -16.50
N ASP A 149 16.69 -1.94 -15.26
CA ASP A 149 17.07 -2.71 -14.07
C ASP A 149 15.89 -3.08 -13.15
N GLY A 150 14.64 -2.96 -13.64
CA GLY A 150 13.44 -3.31 -12.87
C GLY A 150 12.72 -2.14 -12.20
N LYS A 151 12.79 -0.95 -12.81
CA LYS A 151 12.07 0.27 -12.39
C LYS A 151 10.57 0.01 -12.16
N PHE A 152 9.91 -0.77 -13.00
CA PHE A 152 8.49 -1.12 -12.82
C PHE A 152 8.23 -1.83 -11.50
N GLY A 153 9.08 -2.81 -11.12
CA GLY A 153 8.98 -3.51 -9.84
C GLY A 153 9.19 -2.59 -8.64
N ASP A 154 10.13 -1.64 -8.73
CA ASP A 154 10.37 -0.63 -7.69
C ASP A 154 9.16 0.32 -7.53
N ILE A 155 8.57 0.75 -8.64
CA ILE A 155 7.35 1.58 -8.65
C ILE A 155 6.19 0.81 -8.03
N LEU A 156 5.97 -0.44 -8.45
CA LEU A 156 4.90 -1.29 -7.97
C LEU A 156 5.00 -1.50 -6.45
N LEU A 157 6.19 -1.83 -5.95
CA LEU A 157 6.45 -2.00 -4.51
C LEU A 157 6.22 -0.69 -3.75
N ALA A 158 6.73 0.42 -4.25
CA ALA A 158 6.58 1.72 -3.61
C ALA A 158 5.11 2.16 -3.55
N ASP A 159 4.31 1.87 -4.59
CA ASP A 159 2.87 2.14 -4.59
C ASP A 159 2.10 1.20 -3.64
N VAL A 160 2.51 -0.07 -3.51
CA VAL A 160 1.99 -0.95 -2.46
C VAL A 160 2.27 -0.37 -1.07
N LEU A 161 3.47 0.15 -0.81
CA LEU A 161 3.80 0.76 0.49
C LEU A 161 2.87 1.94 0.84
N THR A 162 2.40 2.73 -0.13
CA THR A 162 1.46 3.84 0.14
C THR A 162 0.12 3.36 0.69
N SER A 163 -0.34 2.19 0.26
CA SER A 163 -1.55 1.55 0.79
C SER A 163 -1.32 0.98 2.19
N TYR A 164 -0.07 0.62 2.52
CA TYR A 164 0.37 0.14 3.84
C TYR A 164 0.76 1.26 4.82
N SER A 165 0.71 2.55 4.45
CA SER A 165 1.11 3.67 5.32
C SER A 165 0.53 3.61 6.74
N LYS A 166 -0.78 3.35 6.86
CA LYS A 166 -1.46 3.26 8.18
C LYS A 166 -1.08 1.98 8.93
N VAL A 167 -0.94 0.86 8.23
CA VAL A 167 -0.47 -0.43 8.80
C VAL A 167 0.94 -0.29 9.37
N LEU A 168 1.83 0.48 8.72
CA LEU A 168 3.16 0.80 9.23
C LEU A 168 3.10 1.68 10.49
N GLY A 169 2.17 2.65 10.53
CA GLY A 169 1.88 3.42 11.73
C GLY A 169 1.41 2.53 12.88
N ASP A 170 0.52 1.59 12.63
CA ASP A 170 -0.01 0.67 13.64
C ASP A 170 1.00 -0.38 14.08
N LEU A 171 1.88 -0.83 13.18
CA LEU A 171 3.04 -1.66 13.54
C LEU A 171 3.96 -0.91 14.52
N PHE A 172 4.19 0.39 14.28
CA PHE A 172 4.95 1.23 15.20
C PHE A 172 4.22 1.42 16.53
N VAL A 173 2.93 1.77 16.53
CA VAL A 173 2.12 1.93 17.75
C VAL A 173 2.15 0.64 18.58
N SER A 174 1.89 -0.50 17.95
CA SER A 174 1.97 -1.83 18.57
C SER A 174 3.32 -2.08 19.24
N THR A 175 4.42 -1.79 18.53
CA THR A 175 5.78 -1.98 19.04
C THR A 175 6.10 -0.99 20.17
N CYS A 176 5.66 0.26 20.05
CA CYS A 176 5.85 1.28 21.08
C CYS A 176 5.13 0.90 22.38
N MET A 177 3.88 0.43 22.27
CA MET A 177 3.08 -0.01 23.41
C MET A 177 3.67 -1.25 24.10
N LEU A 178 4.30 -2.16 23.35
CA LEU A 178 4.98 -3.32 23.93
C LEU A 178 6.09 -2.94 24.92
N PHE A 179 6.82 -1.84 24.64
CA PHE A 179 7.89 -1.36 25.51
C PHE A 179 7.44 -0.27 26.50
N SER A 180 6.16 0.12 26.46
CA SER A 180 5.62 1.12 27.37
C SER A 180 5.39 0.52 28.76
N ARG A 181 5.68 1.30 29.80
CA ARG A 181 5.31 0.96 31.18
C ARG A 181 3.87 1.33 31.53
N LYS A 182 3.20 2.13 30.70
CA LYS A 182 1.88 2.73 30.98
C LYS A 182 0.72 2.01 30.30
N THR A 183 1.00 1.23 29.25
CA THR A 183 -0.03 0.57 28.45
C THR A 183 0.46 -0.80 28.00
N SER A 184 -0.45 -1.60 27.46
CA SER A 184 -0.17 -2.92 26.89
C SER A 184 -0.52 -2.91 25.41
N SER A 185 0.25 -3.59 24.58
CA SER A 185 0.00 -3.66 23.13
C SER A 185 -1.30 -4.39 22.74
N THR A 186 -2.01 -4.97 23.71
CA THR A 186 -3.37 -5.53 23.56
C THR A 186 -4.48 -4.61 24.09
N ALA A 187 -4.13 -3.47 24.70
CA ALA A 187 -5.08 -2.43 25.08
C ALA A 187 -5.56 -1.65 23.84
N LYS A 188 -6.46 -0.67 24.06
CA LYS A 188 -6.82 0.29 23.01
C LYS A 188 -5.55 0.94 22.42
N PRO A 189 -5.40 1.00 21.08
CA PRO A 189 -4.21 1.58 20.44
C PRO A 189 -3.90 3.01 20.90
N ASP A 190 -2.73 3.20 21.51
CA ASP A 190 -2.24 4.53 21.89
C ASP A 190 -1.48 5.18 20.72
N ARG A 191 -2.21 5.94 19.90
CA ARG A 191 -1.64 6.68 18.76
C ARG A 191 -0.78 7.89 19.17
N GLY A 192 -0.69 8.18 20.47
CA GLY A 192 0.26 9.13 21.06
C GLY A 192 1.56 8.48 21.53
N CYS A 193 1.66 7.14 21.49
CA CYS A 193 2.88 6.43 21.88
C CYS A 193 4.04 6.85 20.97
N GLY A 194 5.13 7.36 21.56
CA GLY A 194 6.27 7.91 20.81
C GLY A 194 6.13 9.38 20.41
N GLY A 195 5.07 10.06 20.86
CA GLY A 195 4.85 11.51 20.67
C GLY A 195 3.88 11.85 19.54
N ALA A 196 3.42 13.11 19.52
CA ALA A 196 2.34 13.57 18.64
C ALA A 196 2.65 13.49 17.13
N TYR A 197 3.92 13.50 16.75
CA TYR A 197 4.34 13.65 15.34
C TYR A 197 5.00 12.40 14.75
N LEU A 198 5.39 11.42 15.57
CA LEU A 198 6.16 10.27 15.08
C LEU A 198 5.31 9.32 14.23
N VAL A 199 4.07 9.01 14.67
CA VAL A 199 3.12 8.22 13.89
C VAL A 199 2.76 8.90 12.55
N PRO A 200 2.36 10.20 12.52
CA PRO A 200 2.16 10.93 11.27
C PRO A 200 3.39 10.92 10.35
N PHE A 201 4.60 11.06 10.92
CA PHE A 201 5.83 11.00 10.14
C PHE A 201 5.99 9.62 9.46
N ILE A 202 5.81 8.53 10.21
CA ILE A 202 5.88 7.15 9.68
C ILE A 202 4.85 6.92 8.57
N ILE A 203 3.60 7.37 8.77
CA ILE A 203 2.54 7.28 7.76
C ILE A 203 2.91 8.04 6.47
N SER A 204 3.70 9.11 6.57
CA SER A 204 4.12 9.92 5.43
C SER A 204 5.31 9.33 4.64
N ILE A 205 6.09 8.42 5.24
CA ILE A 205 7.29 7.82 4.61
C ILE A 205 7.00 7.22 3.22
N PRO A 206 5.96 6.39 3.01
CA PRO A 206 5.70 5.85 1.67
C PRO A 206 5.44 6.91 0.59
N SER A 207 4.72 7.99 0.93
CA SER A 207 4.50 9.12 0.04
C SER A 207 5.78 9.91 -0.22
N MET A 208 6.64 10.08 0.80
CA MET A 208 7.97 10.70 0.64
C MET A 208 8.86 9.90 -0.29
N ILE A 209 8.85 8.56 -0.17
CA ILE A 209 9.57 7.67 -1.06
C ILE A 209 9.12 7.95 -2.50
N ARG A 210 7.82 7.85 -2.81
CA ARG A 210 7.30 8.06 -4.17
C ARG A 210 7.56 9.47 -4.70
N LEU A 211 7.39 10.50 -3.87
CA LEU A 211 7.74 11.87 -4.23
C LEU A 211 9.21 11.96 -4.67
N ARG A 212 10.13 11.41 -3.86
CA ARG A 212 11.55 11.36 -4.20
C ARG A 212 11.80 10.60 -5.51
N GLN A 213 11.11 9.47 -5.73
CA GLN A 213 11.24 8.73 -6.99
C GLN A 213 10.86 9.59 -8.20
N CYS A 214 9.71 10.26 -8.12
CA CYS A 214 9.21 11.09 -9.21
C CYS A 214 10.11 12.31 -9.50
N LEU A 215 10.66 12.95 -8.46
CA LEU A 215 11.59 14.09 -8.61
C LEU A 215 12.94 13.68 -9.21
N ILE A 216 13.45 12.49 -8.86
CA ILE A 216 14.68 11.94 -9.45
C ILE A 216 14.45 11.69 -10.95
N GLU A 217 13.33 11.07 -11.33
CA GLU A 217 13.00 10.80 -12.73
C GLU A 217 12.81 12.09 -13.54
N TYR A 218 12.10 13.08 -12.99
CA TYR A 218 12.01 14.40 -13.58
C TYR A 218 13.40 15.01 -13.85
N SER A 219 14.30 14.91 -12.86
CA SER A 219 15.67 15.40 -12.99
C SER A 219 16.52 14.60 -13.98
N ARG A 220 16.25 13.30 -14.18
CA ARG A 220 16.91 12.45 -15.18
C ARG A 220 16.47 12.86 -16.59
N VAL A 221 15.16 12.94 -16.86
CA VAL A 221 14.61 13.37 -18.15
C VAL A 221 15.04 14.79 -18.50
N ARG A 222 15.03 15.72 -17.53
CA ARG A 222 15.48 17.10 -17.75
C ARG A 222 16.95 17.21 -18.14
N ARG A 223 17.81 16.30 -17.66
CA ARG A 223 19.24 16.27 -18.01
C ARG A 223 19.51 15.62 -19.37
N ASN A 224 18.75 14.58 -19.70
CA ASN A 224 18.90 13.84 -20.96
C ASN A 224 17.78 14.22 -21.95
N ARG A 225 17.77 15.48 -22.41
CA ARG A 225 16.80 15.99 -23.41
C ARG A 225 17.09 15.46 -24.81
N SER A 226 17.16 14.15 -24.99
CA SER A 226 17.02 13.57 -26.33
C SER A 226 15.54 13.65 -26.71
N ALA A 227 15.23 14.19 -27.87
CA ALA A 227 13.88 14.54 -28.34
C ALA A 227 12.85 13.38 -28.38
N ALA A 228 13.25 12.16 -28.00
CA ALA A 228 12.44 10.94 -27.98
C ALA A 228 11.85 10.59 -26.60
N THR A 229 12.28 11.26 -25.51
CA THR A 229 11.66 11.07 -24.18
C THR A 229 10.73 12.25 -23.90
N GLY A 230 9.43 11.97 -23.70
CA GLY A 230 8.38 12.97 -23.60
C GLY A 230 8.61 14.07 -22.55
N TRP A 231 7.71 15.07 -22.53
CA TRP A 231 7.79 16.19 -21.60
C TRP A 231 7.82 15.70 -20.14
N GLY A 232 8.89 16.02 -19.41
CA GLY A 232 9.08 15.62 -18.01
C GLY A 232 7.98 16.09 -17.04
N GLY A 233 7.01 16.89 -17.49
CA GLY A 233 5.87 17.32 -16.70
C GLY A 233 5.00 16.19 -16.16
N GLN A 234 4.93 15.01 -16.80
CA GLN A 234 4.22 13.87 -16.21
C GLN A 234 4.91 13.37 -14.92
N HIS A 235 6.25 13.35 -14.85
CA HIS A 235 6.93 12.99 -13.61
C HIS A 235 6.68 14.01 -12.50
N LEU A 236 6.62 15.30 -12.83
CA LEU A 236 6.28 16.35 -11.87
C LEU A 236 4.81 16.27 -11.43
N ALA A 237 3.89 15.95 -12.34
CA ALA A 237 2.50 15.70 -12.02
C ALA A 237 2.37 14.51 -11.04
N ASN A 238 3.12 13.42 -11.29
CA ASN A 238 3.14 12.28 -10.37
C ASN A 238 3.74 12.68 -9.00
N ALA A 239 4.79 13.50 -8.99
CA ALA A 239 5.36 14.04 -7.76
C ALA A 239 4.31 14.83 -6.97
N LEU A 240 3.53 15.68 -7.65
CA LEU A 240 2.44 16.46 -7.03
C LEU A 240 1.34 15.55 -6.47
N LYS A 241 1.04 14.42 -7.13
CA LYS A 241 0.08 13.42 -6.63
C LYS A 241 0.50 12.94 -5.24
N TYR A 242 1.74 12.48 -5.08
CA TYR A 242 2.21 12.00 -3.76
C TYR A 242 2.41 13.14 -2.75
N ALA A 243 2.78 14.34 -3.22
CA ALA A 243 2.89 15.51 -2.36
C ALA A 243 1.53 15.93 -1.75
N SER A 244 0.43 15.74 -2.49
CA SER A 244 -0.92 16.08 -2.01
C SER A 244 -1.37 15.28 -0.78
N ALA A 245 -0.69 14.19 -0.42
CA ALA A 245 -0.95 13.44 0.81
C ALA A 245 -0.43 14.14 2.08
N PHE A 246 0.61 14.99 1.99
CA PHE A 246 1.22 15.59 3.17
C PHE A 246 0.30 16.56 3.90
N PRO A 247 -0.42 17.49 3.24
CA PRO A 247 -1.38 18.34 3.92
C PRO A 247 -2.43 17.53 4.68
N VAL A 248 -2.94 16.43 4.10
CA VAL A 248 -3.90 15.54 4.78
C VAL A 248 -3.30 14.98 6.07
N ILE A 249 -2.09 14.44 6.02
CA ILE A 249 -1.41 13.84 7.17
C ILE A 249 -1.10 14.89 8.25
N ILE A 250 -0.54 16.04 7.86
CA ILE A 250 -0.18 17.12 8.77
C ILE A 250 -1.42 17.67 9.47
N LEU A 251 -2.48 17.97 8.71
CA LEU A 251 -3.73 18.48 9.27
C LEU A 251 -4.43 17.44 10.16
N SER A 252 -4.25 16.14 9.89
CA SER A 252 -4.74 15.07 10.79
C SER A 252 -3.98 15.10 12.13
N ALA A 253 -2.67 15.29 12.10
CA ALA A 253 -1.86 15.42 13.32
C ALA A 253 -2.22 16.68 14.12
N LEU A 254 -2.39 17.81 13.45
CA LEU A 254 -2.77 19.08 14.08
C LEU A 254 -4.16 19.02 14.73
N GLN A 255 -5.14 18.36 14.09
CA GLN A 255 -6.47 18.16 14.67
C GLN A 255 -6.42 17.29 15.93
N ARG A 256 -5.57 16.26 15.98
CA ARG A 256 -5.44 15.40 17.17
C ARG A 256 -4.83 16.14 18.37
N SER A 257 -3.97 17.14 18.13
CA SER A 257 -3.34 17.96 19.16
C SER A 257 -3.84 19.40 19.13
N TYR A 258 -5.11 19.60 18.77
CA TYR A 258 -5.68 20.93 18.63
C TYR A 258 -5.70 21.66 19.97
N ASP A 259 -5.17 22.88 19.96
CA ASP A 259 -5.10 23.77 21.12
C ASP A 259 -5.53 25.18 20.67
N PRO A 260 -6.69 25.67 21.12
CA PRO A 260 -7.23 26.96 20.69
C PRO A 260 -6.32 28.14 21.10
N SER A 261 -5.44 27.97 22.09
CA SER A 261 -4.48 29.02 22.49
C SER A 261 -3.30 29.16 21.53
N LYS A 262 -2.98 28.11 20.76
CA LYS A 262 -1.83 28.07 19.83
C LYS A 262 -2.22 28.32 18.38
N TYR A 263 -3.47 28.03 18.00
CA TYR A 263 -3.92 28.10 16.62
C TYR A 263 -4.89 29.25 16.38
N HIS A 264 -4.57 30.12 15.42
CA HIS A 264 -5.45 31.22 14.97
C HIS A 264 -6.64 30.76 14.10
N MET A 265 -7.00 29.47 14.14
CA MET A 265 -8.06 28.86 13.34
C MET A 265 -8.94 28.01 14.25
N SER A 266 -10.26 28.07 14.06
CA SER A 266 -11.19 27.19 14.77
C SER A 266 -11.00 25.72 14.38
N GLU A 267 -11.34 24.80 15.27
CA GLU A 267 -11.34 23.36 15.00
C GLU A 267 -12.15 23.01 13.74
N ALA A 268 -13.34 23.63 13.60
CA ALA A 268 -14.16 23.49 12.41
C ALA A 268 -13.49 24.02 11.13
N GLY A 269 -12.74 25.12 11.23
CA GLY A 269 -11.93 25.64 10.12
C GLY A 269 -10.83 24.68 9.71
N LEU A 270 -10.14 24.09 10.69
CA LEU A 270 -9.08 23.11 10.48
C LEU A 270 -9.62 21.83 9.83
N PHE A 271 -10.78 21.35 10.29
CA PHE A 271 -11.48 20.20 9.70
C PHE A 271 -11.92 20.46 8.25
N ARG A 272 -12.46 21.66 7.94
CA ARG A 272 -12.83 22.04 6.56
C ARG A 272 -11.61 22.11 5.64
N LEU A 273 -10.49 22.65 6.13
CA LEU A 273 -9.24 22.68 5.38
C LEU A 273 -8.70 21.25 5.13
N TRP A 274 -8.79 20.38 6.14
CA TRP A 274 -8.46 18.97 5.99
C TRP A 274 -9.34 18.31 4.93
N LEU A 275 -10.67 18.49 4.98
CA LEU A 275 -11.60 17.95 3.98
C LEU A 275 -11.28 18.42 2.55
N PHE A 276 -10.88 19.68 2.38
CA PHE A 276 -10.43 20.19 1.08
C PHE A 276 -9.22 19.42 0.56
N PHE A 277 -8.18 19.22 1.38
CA PHE A 277 -7.01 18.45 0.95
C PHE A 277 -7.30 16.96 0.76
N VAL A 278 -8.22 16.39 1.53
CA VAL A 278 -8.74 15.03 1.32
C VAL A 278 -9.39 14.92 -0.05
N PHE A 279 -10.24 15.88 -0.41
CA PHE A 279 -10.87 15.93 -1.74
C PHE A 279 -9.80 16.03 -2.84
N VAL A 280 -8.88 16.99 -2.75
CA VAL A 280 -7.81 17.17 -3.75
C VAL A 280 -6.98 15.90 -3.90
N ASN A 281 -6.53 15.30 -2.79
CA ASN A 281 -5.72 14.08 -2.83
C ASN A 281 -6.48 12.90 -3.42
N SER A 282 -7.73 12.69 -3.02
CA SER A 282 -8.55 11.55 -3.45
C SER A 282 -8.85 11.62 -4.94
N PHE A 283 -9.37 12.75 -5.42
CA PHE A 283 -9.76 12.91 -6.82
C PHE A 283 -8.56 13.00 -7.76
N TYR A 284 -7.46 13.63 -7.34
CA TYR A 284 -6.25 13.65 -8.16
C TYR A 284 -5.64 12.24 -8.29
N SER A 285 -5.60 11.49 -7.19
CA SER A 285 -5.08 10.13 -7.23
C SER A 285 -5.99 9.17 -8.00
N PHE A 286 -7.32 9.34 -7.90
CA PHE A 286 -8.28 8.58 -8.71
C PHE A 286 -8.11 8.85 -10.21
N TYR A 287 -8.01 10.13 -10.60
CA TYR A 287 -7.68 10.49 -11.97
C TYR A 287 -6.39 9.79 -12.43
N TRP A 288 -5.36 9.79 -11.59
CA TRP A 288 -4.09 9.17 -11.91
C TRP A 288 -4.21 7.65 -12.11
N ASP A 289 -4.93 6.97 -11.22
CA ASP A 289 -5.12 5.52 -11.31
C ASP A 289 -5.79 5.16 -12.64
N VAL A 290 -6.88 5.85 -12.99
CA VAL A 290 -7.65 5.57 -14.22
C VAL A 290 -6.90 6.00 -15.48
N ALA A 291 -6.43 7.25 -15.54
CA ALA A 291 -5.89 7.83 -16.77
C ALA A 291 -4.43 7.45 -17.04
N LYS A 292 -3.62 7.22 -16.00
CA LYS A 292 -2.16 7.07 -16.15
C LYS A 292 -1.68 5.66 -15.80
N ASP A 293 -2.15 5.11 -14.69
CA ASP A 293 -1.71 3.78 -14.26
C ASP A 293 -2.41 2.67 -15.05
N TRP A 294 -3.71 2.83 -15.30
CA TRP A 294 -4.52 1.90 -16.11
C TRP A 294 -4.63 2.29 -17.59
N ASP A 295 -4.15 3.47 -17.95
CA ASP A 295 -4.14 3.98 -19.33
C ASP A 295 -5.52 3.90 -20.01
N LEU A 296 -6.57 4.29 -19.27
CA LEU A 296 -7.94 4.30 -19.77
C LEU A 296 -8.30 5.66 -20.37
N SER A 297 -9.14 5.65 -21.40
CA SER A 297 -9.49 6.84 -22.18
C SER A 297 -10.62 7.70 -21.58
N LEU A 298 -11.12 7.35 -20.39
CA LEU A 298 -12.27 8.01 -19.74
C LEU A 298 -12.08 9.53 -19.54
N PHE A 299 -10.83 9.97 -19.32
CA PHE A 299 -10.46 11.37 -19.15
C PHE A 299 -9.64 11.94 -20.31
N SER A 300 -9.58 11.20 -21.43
CA SER A 300 -8.90 11.62 -22.65
C SER A 300 -9.82 12.49 -23.53
N SER A 301 -9.33 12.88 -24.71
CA SER A 301 -10.11 13.66 -25.68
C SER A 301 -11.44 12.97 -26.03
N SER A 302 -12.46 13.76 -26.41
CA SER A 302 -13.77 13.22 -26.79
C SER A 302 -13.67 12.16 -27.89
N LYS A 303 -12.72 12.33 -28.82
CA LYS A 303 -12.45 11.35 -29.89
C LYS A 303 -11.96 10.01 -29.32
N ALA A 304 -10.96 10.02 -28.44
CA ALA A 304 -10.41 8.79 -27.86
C ALA A 304 -11.40 8.11 -26.90
N ARG A 305 -12.20 8.90 -26.17
CA ARG A 305 -13.17 8.36 -25.21
C ARG A 305 -14.38 7.70 -25.87
N ASN A 306 -14.81 8.23 -27.01
CA ASN A 306 -16.01 7.79 -27.75
C ASN A 306 -15.67 6.99 -29.03
N ASP A 307 -14.46 6.46 -29.11
CA ASP A 307 -14.03 5.67 -30.26
C ASP A 307 -14.91 4.41 -30.40
N PRO A 308 -15.52 4.16 -31.56
CA PRO A 308 -16.42 3.02 -31.75
C PRO A 308 -15.69 1.66 -31.78
N GLU A 309 -14.37 1.63 -31.93
CA GLU A 309 -13.60 0.37 -32.00
C GLU A 309 -13.50 -0.36 -30.66
N TYR A 310 -13.70 0.34 -29.54
CA TYR A 310 -13.57 -0.22 -28.19
C TYR A 310 -14.58 0.39 -27.22
N PRO A 311 -14.86 -0.25 -26.07
CA PRO A 311 -15.86 0.25 -25.14
C PRO A 311 -15.52 1.65 -24.61
N TYR A 312 -16.55 2.45 -24.39
CA TYR A 312 -16.47 3.83 -23.94
C TYR A 312 -15.49 4.02 -22.77
N GLY A 313 -14.54 4.93 -22.94
CA GLY A 313 -13.59 5.30 -21.90
C GLY A 313 -12.57 4.21 -21.51
N LEU A 314 -12.52 3.08 -22.22
CA LEU A 314 -11.49 2.05 -22.05
C LEU A 314 -10.42 2.16 -23.14
N ARG A 315 -9.32 1.42 -23.01
CA ARG A 315 -8.29 1.31 -24.05
C ARG A 315 -8.60 0.19 -25.05
N ARG A 316 -8.03 0.29 -26.24
CA ARG A 316 -8.17 -0.68 -27.33
C ARG A 316 -7.69 -2.07 -26.95
N HIS A 317 -6.43 -2.18 -26.50
CA HIS A 317 -5.79 -3.46 -26.19
C HIS A 317 -6.01 -3.86 -24.74
N ARG A 318 -6.72 -4.98 -24.54
CA ARG A 318 -7.14 -5.50 -23.23
C ARG A 318 -7.00 -7.01 -23.19
N TYR A 319 -6.45 -7.52 -22.10
CA TYR A 319 -6.33 -8.95 -21.79
C TYR A 319 -7.44 -9.43 -20.88
N PHE A 320 -8.08 -8.56 -20.09
CA PHE A 320 -9.32 -8.92 -19.42
C PHE A 320 -10.48 -8.74 -20.41
N HIS A 321 -11.05 -9.85 -20.89
CA HIS A 321 -12.06 -9.80 -21.95
C HIS A 321 -13.37 -9.12 -21.53
N ALA A 322 -13.78 -9.29 -20.27
CA ALA A 322 -14.98 -8.66 -19.74
C ALA A 322 -14.71 -7.18 -19.43
N LYS A 323 -15.37 -6.28 -20.18
CA LYS A 323 -15.28 -4.82 -19.99
C LYS A 323 -15.78 -4.39 -18.61
N GLU A 324 -16.72 -5.17 -18.06
CA GLU A 324 -17.34 -4.98 -16.75
C GLU A 324 -16.29 -4.98 -15.64
N ILE A 325 -15.19 -5.74 -15.78
CA ILE A 325 -14.10 -5.76 -14.80
C ILE A 325 -13.44 -4.37 -14.67
N TYR A 326 -13.23 -3.67 -15.79
CA TYR A 326 -12.62 -2.33 -15.79
C TYR A 326 -13.57 -1.30 -15.16
N TYR A 327 -14.85 -1.33 -15.53
CA TYR A 327 -15.83 -0.40 -14.97
C TYR A 327 -16.05 -0.65 -13.46
N ALA A 328 -16.13 -1.92 -13.05
CA ALA A 328 -16.18 -2.28 -11.64
C ALA A 328 -14.95 -1.77 -10.90
N ALA A 329 -13.75 -1.93 -11.46
CA ALA A 329 -12.53 -1.43 -10.85
C ALA A 329 -12.50 0.10 -10.74
N ILE A 330 -12.97 0.84 -11.75
CA ILE A 330 -13.12 2.31 -11.69
C ILE A 330 -14.03 2.71 -10.53
N VAL A 331 -15.20 2.09 -10.41
CA VAL A 331 -16.17 2.41 -9.35
C VAL A 331 -15.63 2.04 -7.98
N ILE A 332 -15.07 0.84 -7.82
CA ILE A 332 -14.49 0.36 -6.56
C ILE A 332 -13.33 1.26 -6.13
N ASP A 333 -12.45 1.67 -7.06
CA ASP A 333 -11.33 2.54 -6.75
C ASP A 333 -11.81 3.91 -6.28
N LEU A 334 -12.78 4.53 -6.96
CA LEU A 334 -13.35 5.81 -6.53
C LEU A 334 -13.94 5.74 -5.12
N LEU A 335 -14.76 4.71 -4.84
CA LEU A 335 -15.39 4.53 -3.53
C LEU A 335 -14.36 4.32 -2.43
N LEU A 336 -13.38 3.42 -2.65
CA LEU A 336 -12.37 3.10 -1.64
C LEU A 336 -11.33 4.21 -1.49
N ARG A 337 -11.03 5.01 -2.52
CA ARG A 337 -10.18 6.20 -2.42
C ARG A 337 -10.75 7.21 -1.42
N CYS A 338 -12.06 7.42 -1.42
CA CYS A 338 -12.71 8.29 -0.42
C CYS A 338 -12.56 7.74 1.01
N THR A 339 -12.39 6.43 1.20
CA THR A 339 -12.16 5.83 2.53
C THR A 339 -10.73 5.98 3.04
N TRP A 340 -9.74 6.13 2.16
CA TRP A 340 -8.32 6.24 2.56
C TRP A 340 -8.07 7.43 3.48
N SER A 341 -8.69 8.59 3.21
CA SER A 341 -8.52 9.76 4.06
C SER A 341 -9.35 9.70 5.33
N ILE A 342 -10.53 9.07 5.27
CA ILE A 342 -11.44 8.96 6.42
C ILE A 342 -10.71 8.30 7.60
N LYS A 343 -9.94 7.22 7.37
CA LYS A 343 -9.16 6.53 8.43
C LYS A 343 -8.09 7.39 9.13
N LEU A 344 -7.72 8.54 8.56
CA LEU A 344 -6.77 9.48 9.17
C LEU A 344 -7.48 10.54 10.03
N SER A 345 -8.81 10.65 9.97
CA SER A 345 -9.58 11.60 10.75
C SER A 345 -9.46 11.31 12.25
N PRO A 346 -8.99 12.27 13.07
CA PRO A 346 -8.93 12.10 14.52
C PRO A 346 -10.31 11.94 15.16
N HIS A 347 -11.37 12.39 14.49
CA HIS A 347 -12.74 12.25 14.96
C HIS A 347 -13.18 10.77 15.04
N LEU A 348 -12.56 9.88 14.25
CA LEU A 348 -12.81 8.44 14.34
C LEU A 348 -12.16 7.81 15.58
N ASP A 349 -11.07 8.39 16.10
CA ASP A 349 -10.36 7.89 17.28
C ASP A 349 -11.19 8.10 18.58
N HIS A 350 -12.14 9.05 18.55
CA HIS A 350 -12.96 9.43 19.71
C HIS A 350 -14.17 8.49 19.94
N PHE A 351 -14.57 7.71 18.94
CA PHE A 351 -15.66 6.75 19.07
C PHE A 351 -15.09 5.34 19.30
N ASN A 352 -15.19 4.86 20.56
CA ASN A 352 -14.65 3.59 21.03
C ASN A 352 -15.07 2.34 20.21
N ASP A 353 -16.14 2.41 19.42
CA ASP A 353 -16.64 1.30 18.59
C ASP A 353 -16.07 1.26 17.15
N LEU A 354 -15.20 2.20 16.77
CA LEU A 354 -14.73 2.33 15.38
C LEU A 354 -13.38 1.65 15.09
N GLU A 355 -12.71 1.04 16.06
CA GLU A 355 -11.45 0.31 15.83
C GLU A 355 -11.62 -0.84 14.80
N GLY A 356 -12.78 -1.50 14.80
CA GLY A 356 -13.16 -2.47 13.76
C GLY A 356 -13.34 -1.83 12.38
N GLY A 357 -13.87 -0.60 12.34
CA GLY A 357 -13.99 0.20 11.12
C GLY A 357 -12.63 0.62 10.56
N ILE A 358 -11.69 1.06 11.41
CA ILE A 358 -10.31 1.39 11.00
C ILE A 358 -9.63 0.17 10.40
N PHE A 359 -9.71 -0.99 11.06
CA PHE A 359 -9.17 -2.25 10.55
C PHE A 359 -9.78 -2.63 9.19
N LEU A 360 -11.11 -2.52 9.05
CA LEU A 360 -11.80 -2.79 7.79
C LEU A 360 -11.34 -1.83 6.68
N MET A 361 -11.18 -0.54 6.97
CA MET A 361 -10.66 0.44 6.01
C MET A 361 -9.22 0.14 5.58
N GLU A 362 -8.37 -0.34 6.48
CA GLU A 362 -7.01 -0.79 6.11
C GLU A 362 -7.04 -2.04 5.22
N LEU A 363 -7.89 -3.01 5.54
CA LEU A 363 -8.07 -4.22 4.71
C LEU A 363 -8.61 -3.88 3.31
N LEU A 364 -9.60 -2.98 3.24
CA LEU A 364 -10.16 -2.48 1.99
C LEU A 364 -9.14 -1.69 1.18
N GLU A 365 -8.27 -0.89 1.81
CA GLU A 365 -7.20 -0.18 1.10
C GLU A 365 -6.18 -1.16 0.48
N VAL A 366 -5.81 -2.23 1.19
CA VAL A 366 -4.95 -3.27 0.64
C VAL A 366 -5.66 -4.05 -0.47
N THR A 367 -6.96 -4.31 -0.33
CA THR A 367 -7.79 -4.96 -1.36
C THR A 367 -7.90 -4.10 -2.62
N ARG A 368 -8.10 -2.78 -2.47
CA ARG A 368 -8.11 -1.82 -3.58
C ARG A 368 -6.78 -1.86 -4.33
N ARG A 369 -5.65 -1.83 -3.61
CA ARG A 369 -4.32 -1.94 -4.23
C ARG A 369 -4.11 -3.29 -4.91
N TRP A 370 -4.56 -4.38 -4.30
CA TRP A 370 -4.54 -5.72 -4.90
C TRP A 370 -5.26 -5.74 -6.26
N MET A 371 -6.45 -5.16 -6.34
CA MET A 371 -7.20 -5.00 -7.60
C MET A 371 -6.44 -4.10 -8.60
N TRP A 372 -5.92 -2.97 -8.14
CA TRP A 372 -5.17 -2.02 -8.97
C TRP A 372 -3.94 -2.67 -9.62
N ILE A 373 -3.27 -3.62 -8.95
CA ILE A 373 -2.08 -4.31 -9.49
C ILE A 373 -2.42 -5.07 -10.78
N PHE A 374 -3.59 -5.74 -10.86
CA PHE A 374 -4.00 -6.45 -12.08
C PHE A 374 -4.01 -5.52 -13.29
N LEU A 375 -4.70 -4.39 -13.16
CA LEU A 375 -4.83 -3.41 -14.24
C LEU A 375 -3.49 -2.74 -14.53
N ARG A 376 -2.71 -2.37 -13.50
CA ARG A 376 -1.39 -1.76 -13.69
C ARG A 376 -0.42 -2.68 -14.43
N VAL A 377 -0.36 -3.94 -14.04
CA VAL A 377 0.52 -4.93 -14.67
C VAL A 377 0.08 -5.23 -16.10
N GLU A 378 -1.23 -5.33 -16.33
CA GLU A 378 -1.77 -5.47 -17.67
C GLU A 378 -1.42 -4.26 -18.57
N THR A 379 -1.54 -3.03 -18.05
CA THR A 379 -1.11 -1.82 -18.77
C THR A 379 0.35 -1.91 -19.17
N GLU A 380 1.22 -2.25 -18.21
CA GLU A 380 2.65 -2.33 -18.47
C GLU A 380 2.98 -3.43 -19.50
N TRP A 381 2.26 -4.55 -19.43
CA TRP A 381 2.38 -5.63 -20.41
C TRP A 381 1.99 -5.17 -21.82
N VAL A 382 0.87 -4.45 -21.96
CA VAL A 382 0.44 -3.87 -23.24
C VAL A 382 1.49 -2.91 -23.79
N ARG A 383 1.99 -1.98 -22.96
CA ARG A 383 3.01 -1.00 -23.36
C ARG A 383 4.31 -1.66 -23.87
N ASN A 384 4.74 -2.76 -23.24
CA ASN A 384 5.97 -3.45 -23.63
C ASN A 384 5.83 -4.33 -24.90
N ASN A 385 4.62 -4.80 -25.23
CA ASN A 385 4.41 -5.70 -26.38
C ASN A 385 3.84 -5.00 -27.63
N LEU A 386 3.08 -3.92 -27.45
CA LEU A 386 2.37 -3.23 -28.54
C LEU A 386 2.76 -1.75 -28.67
N GLY A 387 3.56 -1.24 -27.73
CA GLY A 387 3.97 0.15 -27.67
C GLY A 387 3.13 1.02 -26.76
N PRO A 388 3.68 2.18 -26.35
CA PRO A 388 2.98 3.14 -25.51
C PRO A 388 1.94 3.92 -26.33
N ALA A 389 0.91 4.43 -25.66
CA ALA A 389 0.07 5.47 -26.25
C ALA A 389 0.93 6.72 -26.59
N PRO A 390 0.51 7.58 -27.55
CA PRO A 390 1.33 8.71 -28.02
C PRO A 390 1.85 9.69 -26.95
N ASP A 391 1.20 9.74 -25.78
CA ASP A 391 1.52 10.64 -24.66
C ASP A 391 2.07 9.91 -23.41
N ASP A 392 2.47 8.64 -23.54
CA ASP A 392 2.89 7.80 -22.43
C ASP A 392 4.41 7.63 -22.32
N ILE A 393 4.93 7.74 -21.09
CA ILE A 393 6.35 7.48 -20.80
C ILE A 393 6.60 5.97 -20.73
N LEU A 394 7.46 5.49 -21.61
CA LEU A 394 8.01 4.14 -21.58
C LEU A 394 8.75 3.87 -20.27
N LEU A 395 8.25 2.90 -19.51
CA LEU A 395 8.91 2.36 -18.32
C LEU A 395 9.64 1.03 -18.59
N GLY A 396 9.58 0.53 -19.83
CA GLY A 396 10.36 -0.58 -20.39
C GLY A 396 10.86 -0.25 -21.81
N GLU A 397 11.81 -1.03 -22.33
CA GLU A 397 12.25 -0.91 -23.72
C GLU A 397 11.23 -1.52 -24.68
N PHE A 398 10.96 -0.80 -25.77
CA PHE A 398 10.38 -1.37 -26.97
C PHE A 398 11.47 -2.25 -27.60
N ALA A 399 11.32 -3.57 -27.53
CA ALA A 399 12.14 -4.46 -28.37
C ALA A 399 11.59 -4.37 -29.80
N GLY A 400 11.89 -3.26 -30.47
CA GLY A 400 11.70 -3.15 -31.90
C GLY A 400 12.65 -4.12 -32.58
N LYS A 401 12.21 -5.36 -32.79
CA LYS A 401 12.62 -6.06 -34.01
C LYS A 401 11.96 -5.29 -35.14
N ILE A 402 12.68 -4.30 -35.63
CA ILE A 402 12.60 -3.94 -37.03
C ILE A 402 13.15 -5.20 -37.71
N ASP A 403 12.26 -6.02 -38.23
CA ASP A 403 12.67 -7.02 -39.21
C ASP A 403 13.24 -6.21 -40.38
N ASP A 404 14.57 -6.24 -40.51
CA ASP A 404 15.28 -5.77 -41.69
C ASP A 404 14.92 -6.72 -42.84
N ASP A 405 14.03 -6.27 -43.72
CA ASP A 405 13.99 -6.65 -45.14
C ASP A 405 14.38 -5.43 -46.00
#